data_AF-A0A0S9D6J8-F1
#
_entry.id   AF-A0A0S9D6J8-F1
#
_cell.length_a   1.000
_cell.length_b   1.000
_cell.length_c   1.000
_cell.angle_alpha   90.00
_cell.angle_beta   90.00
_cell.angle_gamma   90.00
#
_symmetry.space_group_name_H-M   'P 1'
#
loop_
_entity.id
_entity.type
_entity.pdbx_description
1 polymer ?
#
loop_
_entity_poly.entity_id
_entity_poly.type
_entity_poly.pdbx_seq_one_letter_code
_entity_poly.pdbx_strand_id
1 'polypeptide(L)'
;MITALQQAQVEVLLLETTAWDGETLLALDAAPWVAISEADTAGAGVLGEVPAVAGLLRAAALTDAQVTMYPSGALEEKPVAALLRWPTGPAAPTAA
;
A
#
# COMPACT_ATOMS: atom_id res chain seq x y z
N MET A 1 6.22 -0.39 -1.42
CA MET A 1 4.80 -0.33 -1.84
C MET A 1 3.96 0.47 -0.86
N ILE A 2 3.89 0.14 0.45
CA ILE A 2 3.08 0.92 1.42
C ILE A 2 3.39 2.41 1.31
N THR A 3 4.67 2.79 1.35
CA THR A 3 5.10 4.19 1.17
C THR A 3 4.59 4.82 -0.13
N ALA A 4 4.54 4.09 -1.24
CA ALA A 4 4.00 4.63 -2.50
C ALA A 4 2.47 4.82 -2.44
N LEU A 5 1.77 3.92 -1.75
CA LEU A 5 0.32 4.03 -1.53
C LEU A 5 0.00 5.21 -0.61
N GLN A 6 0.79 5.40 0.45
CA GLN A 6 0.74 6.54 1.37
C GLN A 6 0.96 7.90 0.67
N GLN A 7 1.62 7.90 -0.50
CA GLN A 7 1.89 9.08 -1.32
C GLN A 7 0.96 9.19 -2.54
N ALA A 8 -0.11 8.38 -2.61
CA ALA A 8 -1.04 8.31 -3.75
C ALA A 8 -0.36 8.08 -5.12
N GLN A 9 0.82 7.44 -5.10
CA GLN A 9 1.66 7.19 -6.26
C GLN A 9 1.30 5.90 -6.99
N VAL A 10 0.50 5.02 -6.36
CA VAL A 10 0.09 3.75 -6.98
C VAL A 10 -0.98 4.00 -8.05
N GLU A 11 -0.74 3.48 -9.24
CA GLU A 11 -1.71 3.47 -10.34
C GLU A 11 -2.54 2.18 -10.31
N VAL A 12 -1.85 1.04 -10.23
CA VAL A 12 -2.46 -0.28 -10.18
C VAL A 12 -1.83 -1.05 -9.03
N LEU A 13 -2.67 -1.55 -8.13
CA LEU A 13 -2.31 -2.44 -7.04
C LEU A 13 -2.62 -3.88 -7.45
N LEU A 14 -1.61 -4.75 -7.42
CA LEU A 14 -1.73 -6.17 -7.72
C LEU A 14 -1.69 -6.94 -6.40
N LEU A 15 -2.73 -7.72 -6.11
CA LEU A 15 -2.86 -8.44 -4.84
C LEU A 15 -3.13 -9.92 -5.09
N GLU A 16 -2.41 -10.80 -4.41
CA GLU A 16 -2.85 -12.19 -4.29
C GLU A 16 -3.99 -12.32 -3.29
N THR A 17 -4.89 -13.27 -3.48
CA THR A 17 -6.11 -13.36 -2.64
C THR A 17 -5.92 -14.11 -1.31
N THR A 18 -4.91 -14.97 -1.18
CA THR A 18 -4.80 -15.91 -0.05
C THR A 18 -3.45 -15.96 0.68
N ALA A 19 -2.51 -15.07 0.36
CA ALA A 19 -1.12 -15.14 0.84
C ALA A 19 -0.75 -14.12 1.95
N TRP A 20 -1.69 -13.77 2.84
CA TRP A 20 -1.55 -12.64 3.78
C TRP A 20 -1.40 -13.02 5.26
N ASP A 21 -1.27 -14.30 5.60
CA ASP A 21 -0.89 -14.86 6.93
C ASP A 21 -1.21 -14.03 8.20
N GLY A 22 -2.40 -13.46 8.31
CA GLY A 22 -2.80 -12.65 9.46
C GLY A 22 -2.11 -11.29 9.58
N GLU A 23 -1.41 -10.83 8.55
CA GLU A 23 -0.82 -9.49 8.49
C GLU A 23 -1.90 -8.41 8.66
N THR A 24 -1.58 -7.39 9.44
CA THR A 24 -2.47 -6.26 9.73
C THR A 24 -1.81 -4.92 9.40
N LEU A 25 -2.65 -3.91 9.20
CA LEU A 25 -2.28 -2.52 8.98
C LEU A 25 -3.20 -1.60 9.80
N LEU A 26 -2.75 -0.38 10.05
CA LEU A 26 -3.57 0.67 10.63
C LEU A 26 -4.35 1.38 9.52
N ALA A 27 -5.67 1.44 9.63
CA ALA A 27 -6.50 2.28 8.78
C ALA A 27 -6.60 3.69 9.39
N LEU A 28 -6.37 4.72 8.56
CA LEU A 28 -6.31 6.12 9.03
C LEU A 28 -7.50 6.94 8.49
N ASP A 29 -7.87 7.99 9.22
CA ASP A 29 -8.98 8.90 8.87
C ASP A 29 -8.62 9.93 7.78
N ALA A 30 -7.34 10.22 7.62
CA ALA A 30 -6.76 11.12 6.63
C ALA A 30 -5.51 10.52 5.99
N ALA A 31 -4.89 11.26 5.05
CA ALA A 31 -3.59 10.89 4.50
C ALA A 31 -2.57 10.68 5.65
N PRO A 32 -1.81 9.58 5.66
CA PRO A 32 -1.48 8.73 4.52
C PRO A 32 -2.41 7.51 4.29
N TRP A 33 -3.62 7.52 4.86
CA TRP A 33 -4.74 6.55 4.73
C TRP A 33 -4.50 5.15 5.29
N VAL A 34 -3.25 4.69 5.28
CA VAL A 34 -2.80 3.42 5.83
C VAL A 34 -1.41 3.57 6.45
N ALA A 35 -1.12 2.83 7.51
CA ALA A 35 0.18 2.79 8.17
C ALA A 35 0.54 1.37 8.63
N ILE A 36 1.83 1.07 8.74
CA ILE A 36 2.33 -0.20 9.31
C ILE A 36 2.34 -0.09 10.83
N SER A 37 2.72 1.07 11.35
CA SER A 37 2.80 1.36 12.78
C SER A 37 2.30 2.77 13.10
N GLU A 38 2.08 3.07 14.38
CA GLU A 38 1.69 4.42 14.81
C GLU A 38 2.71 5.51 14.41
N ALA A 39 3.99 5.14 14.28
CA ALA A 39 5.04 6.05 13.83
C ALA A 39 4.85 6.52 12.38
N ASP A 40 4.13 5.74 11.56
CA ASP A 40 3.89 6.02 10.14
C ASP A 40 2.58 6.80 9.89
N THR A 41 1.87 7.22 10.95
CA THR A 41 0.57 7.88 10.86
C THR A 41 0.64 9.32 10.35
N ALA A 42 1.82 9.97 10.45
CA ALA A 42 2.03 11.37 10.12
C ALA A 42 1.00 12.33 10.78
N GLY A 43 0.49 11.97 11.97
CA GLY A 43 -0.50 12.75 12.71
C GLY A 43 -1.96 12.52 12.32
N ALA A 44 -2.25 11.62 11.38
CA ALA A 44 -3.60 11.18 11.09
C ALA A 44 -4.17 10.30 12.23
N GLY A 45 -5.48 10.37 12.42
CA GLY A 45 -6.18 9.58 13.42
C GLY A 45 -6.24 8.10 13.01
N VAL A 46 -5.98 7.21 13.96
CA VAL A 46 -6.12 5.76 13.77
C VAL A 46 -7.60 5.37 13.94
N LEU A 47 -8.20 4.84 12.87
CA LEU A 47 -9.55 4.29 12.90
C LEU A 47 -9.59 2.88 13.48
N GLY A 48 -8.49 2.14 13.35
CA GLY A 48 -8.31 0.81 13.93
C GLY A 48 -7.28 -0.02 13.16
N GLU A 49 -6.95 -1.18 13.73
CA GLU A 49 -6.15 -2.22 13.08
C GLU A 49 -7.06 -3.12 12.23
N VAL A 50 -6.67 -3.35 10.98
CA VAL A 50 -7.44 -4.13 10.00
C VAL A 50 -6.54 -5.15 9.31
N PRO A 51 -7.10 -6.25 8.75
CA PRO A 51 -6.33 -7.14 7.89
C PRO A 51 -5.66 -6.36 6.75
N ALA A 52 -4.42 -6.70 6.43
CA ALA A 52 -3.59 -5.95 5.48
C ALA A 52 -4.31 -5.74 4.13
N VAL A 53 -4.93 -6.78 3.58
CA VAL A 53 -5.73 -6.69 2.33
C VAL A 53 -6.82 -5.63 2.43
N ALA A 54 -7.56 -5.59 3.54
CA ALA A 54 -8.64 -4.63 3.73
C ALA A 54 -8.09 -3.19 3.83
N GLY A 55 -6.98 -3.00 4.55
CA GLY A 55 -6.30 -1.71 4.63
C GLY A 55 -5.79 -1.22 3.27
N LEU A 56 -5.19 -2.12 2.49
CA LEU A 56 -4.70 -1.82 1.14
C LEU A 56 -5.82 -1.49 0.15
N LEU A 57 -6.89 -2.28 0.13
CA LEU A 57 -8.06 -2.01 -0.72
C LEU A 57 -8.71 -0.67 -0.39
N ARG A 58 -8.85 -0.35 0.90
CA ARG A 58 -9.38 0.95 1.34
C ARG A 58 -8.49 2.09 0.89
N ALA A 59 -7.17 1.99 1.11
CA ALA A 59 -6.24 3.02 0.68
C ALA A 59 -6.25 3.19 -0.83
N ALA A 60 -6.26 2.10 -1.61
CA ALA A 60 -6.38 2.15 -3.06
C ALA A 60 -7.63 2.91 -3.52
N ALA A 61 -8.80 2.64 -2.90
CA ALA A 61 -10.04 3.35 -3.21
C ALA A 61 -9.96 4.85 -2.88
N LEU A 62 -9.29 5.23 -1.79
CA LEU A 62 -9.12 6.64 -1.39
C LEU A 62 -8.11 7.39 -2.26
N THR A 63 -7.17 6.69 -2.90
CA THR A 63 -6.16 7.27 -3.79
C THR A 63 -6.48 7.14 -5.28
N ASP A 64 -7.66 6.58 -5.62
CA ASP A 64 -8.10 6.29 -6.99
C ASP A 64 -7.17 5.29 -7.72
N ALA A 65 -6.58 4.36 -6.98
CA ALA A 65 -5.76 3.30 -7.55
C ALA A 65 -6.65 2.14 -8.01
N GLN A 66 -6.36 1.60 -9.20
CA GLN A 66 -7.01 0.38 -9.68
C GLN A 66 -6.50 -0.83 -8.91
N VAL A 67 -7.32 -1.86 -8.76
CA VAL A 67 -6.94 -3.11 -8.09
C VAL A 67 -7.17 -4.30 -9.00
N THR A 68 -6.14 -5.14 -9.14
CA THR A 68 -6.22 -6.42 -9.83
C THR A 68 -5.90 -7.55 -8.86
N MET A 69 -6.80 -8.53 -8.77
CA MET A 69 -6.68 -9.68 -7.88
C MET A 69 -6.12 -10.89 -8.64
N TYR A 70 -5.17 -11.58 -8.02
CA TYR A 70 -4.51 -12.77 -8.56
C TYR A 70 -4.69 -13.99 -7.64
N PRO A 71 -4.67 -15.21 -8.20
CA PRO A 71 -4.54 -16.42 -7.39
C PRO A 71 -3.19 -16.44 -6.67
N SER A 72 -3.08 -17.20 -5.58
CA SER A 72 -1.82 -17.31 -4.86
C SER A 72 -0.71 -17.99 -5.66
N GLY A 73 0.52 -17.46 -5.51
CA GLY A 73 1.70 -17.89 -6.25
C GLY A 73 1.82 -17.32 -7.68
N ALA A 74 0.94 -16.39 -8.05
CA ALA A 74 1.01 -15.70 -9.34
C ALA A 74 2.01 -14.53 -9.33
N LEU A 75 2.23 -13.92 -8.16
CA LEU A 75 3.23 -12.91 -7.91
C LEU A 75 4.44 -13.60 -7.25
N GLU A 76 5.52 -13.77 -8.01
CA GLU A 76 6.64 -14.64 -7.65
C GLU A 76 7.28 -14.34 -6.29
N GLU A 77 7.70 -13.08 -6.08
CA GLU A 77 8.51 -12.72 -4.89
C GLU A 77 7.68 -12.30 -3.69
N LYS A 78 6.53 -11.66 -3.91
CA LYS A 78 5.68 -11.10 -2.86
C LYS A 78 4.22 -11.22 -3.25
N PRO A 79 3.30 -11.43 -2.29
CA PRO A 79 1.86 -11.54 -2.55
C PRO A 79 1.22 -10.20 -2.95
N VAL A 80 2.03 -9.16 -3.19
CA VAL A 80 1.59 -7.83 -3.57
C VAL A 80 2.65 -7.10 -4.39
N ALA A 81 2.18 -6.39 -5.41
CA ALA A 81 2.98 -5.49 -6.23
C ALA A 81 2.20 -4.22 -6.58
N ALA A 82 2.89 -3.21 -7.10
CA ALA A 82 2.25 -1.98 -7.55
C ALA A 82 2.94 -1.43 -8.79
N LEU A 83 2.13 -0.99 -9.77
CA LEU A 83 2.56 -0.09 -10.83
C LEU A 83 2.35 1.34 -10.35
N LEU A 84 3.35 2.19 -10.59
CA LEU A 84 3.37 3.56 -10.10
C LEU A 84 3.04 4.55 -11.20
N ARG A 85 2.24 5.57 -10.86
CA ARG A 85 1.87 6.70 -11.74
C ARG A 85 3.10 7.54 -12.13
N TRP A 86 4.08 7.64 -11.24
CA TRP A 86 5.35 8.32 -11.44
C TRP A 86 6.46 7.60 -10.66
N PRO A 87 7.75 7.75 -11.03
CA PRO A 87 8.84 7.06 -10.36
C PRO A 87 9.10 7.53 -8.92
N THR A 88 9.61 6.65 -8.07
CA THR A 88 10.06 6.97 -6.70
C THR A 88 11.46 7.57 -6.73
N GLY A 89 11.57 8.90 -6.66
CA GLY A 89 12.87 9.60 -6.57
C GLY A 89 13.86 9.26 -7.70
N PRO A 90 15.08 9.83 -7.68
CA PRO A 90 16.10 9.46 -8.65
C PRO A 90 16.66 8.05 -8.32
N ALA A 91 16.98 7.27 -9.36
CA ALA A 91 17.50 5.90 -9.22
C ALA A 91 18.83 5.79 -8.43
N ALA A 92 19.54 6.91 -8.29
CA ALA A 92 20.67 7.13 -7.40
C ALA A 92 20.73 8.62 -7.05
N PRO A 93 21.27 9.05 -5.89
CA PRO A 93 21.53 10.46 -5.65
C PRO A 93 22.44 10.99 -6.77
N THR A 94 22.02 12.06 -7.44
CA THR A 94 22.92 12.86 -8.28
C THR A 94 24.09 13.25 -7.40
N ALA A 95 25.29 12.77 -7.72
CA ALA A 95 26.51 13.30 -7.15
C ALA A 95 26.57 14.79 -7.52
N ALA A 96 26.67 15.62 -6.49
CA ALA A 96 26.83 17.08 -6.61
C ALA A 96 28.16 17.44 -7.28
#